data_AF-A0A1S3Y5H5-F1
#
_entry.id   AF-A0A1S3Y5H5-F1
#
_cell.length_a   1.000
_cell.length_b   1.000
_cell.length_c   1.000
_cell.angle_alpha   90.00
_cell.angle_beta   90.00
_cell.angle_gamma   90.00
#
_symmetry.space_group_name_H-M   'P 1'
#
loop_
_entity.id
_entity.type
_entity.pdbx_description
1 polymer ?
#
loop_
_entity_poly.entity_id
_entity_poly.type
_entity_poly.pdbx_seq_one_letter_code
_entity_poly.pdbx_strand_id
1 'polypeptide(L)'
;ERIKFLSQLFFRHEIVGVVTEVGSKVEKFKVGDKVGVGYFVESCRKCENCSNNLENYCPGQIMTTNGTYSDGTITYGGYSDIMISDEHYVVHWPDNLPMKAAPLLCAGITTYSPLKYFGLDKPGMHIGVVGLGGLGHMAVKFAKAFGTKVTVISTSTSKKQEAI
;
A
#
# COMPACT_ATOMS: atom_id res chain seq x y z
N GLU A 1 -33.65 -24.76 -8.83
CA GLU A 1 -32.98 -23.46 -9.12
C GLU A 1 -31.88 -23.21 -8.09
N ARG A 2 -30.61 -23.21 -8.48
CA ARG A 2 -29.50 -22.60 -7.71
C ARG A 2 -28.41 -22.13 -8.66
N ILE A 3 -27.95 -20.90 -8.45
CA ILE A 3 -26.87 -20.25 -9.20
C ILE A 3 -25.54 -20.63 -8.54
N LYS A 4 -24.60 -21.11 -9.35
CA LYS A 4 -23.19 -21.31 -8.99
C LYS A 4 -22.43 -20.10 -9.54
N PHE A 5 -21.83 -19.28 -8.67
CA PHE A 5 -21.00 -18.14 -9.10
C PHE A 5 -19.59 -18.30 -8.54
N LEU A 6 -18.59 -18.14 -9.41
CA LEU A 6 -17.17 -18.05 -9.05
C LEU A 6 -16.87 -16.57 -8.81
N SER A 7 -16.73 -16.14 -7.56
CA SER A 7 -16.05 -14.87 -7.27
C SER A 7 -14.57 -15.16 -7.05
N GLN A 8 -13.80 -15.28 -8.13
CA GLN A 8 -12.34 -15.50 -8.10
C GLN A 8 -11.54 -14.19 -7.89
N LEU A 9 -12.14 -13.14 -7.33
CA LEU A 9 -11.45 -11.88 -7.09
C LEU A 9 -11.19 -11.69 -5.60
N PHE A 10 -9.96 -11.99 -5.18
CA PHE A 10 -9.46 -11.64 -3.87
C PHE A 10 -8.91 -10.20 -3.94
N PHE A 11 -9.71 -9.22 -3.52
CA PHE A 11 -9.47 -7.78 -3.76
C PHE A 11 -8.45 -7.10 -2.82
N ARG A 12 -7.93 -7.81 -1.80
CA ARG A 12 -7.05 -7.18 -0.81
C ARG A 12 -5.64 -6.97 -1.33
N HIS A 13 -5.15 -5.75 -1.25
CA HIS A 13 -3.78 -5.36 -1.62
C HIS A 13 -3.02 -4.67 -0.47
N GLU A 14 -3.47 -4.90 0.76
CA GLU A 14 -2.85 -4.44 2.00
C GLU A 14 -2.43 -5.69 2.78
N ILE A 15 -1.40 -6.40 2.30
CA ILE A 15 -1.01 -7.71 2.82
C ILE A 15 0.16 -7.57 3.78
N VAL A 16 0.05 -8.16 4.97
CA VAL A 16 1.16 -8.31 5.92
C VAL A 16 1.19 -9.76 6.38
N GLY A 17 2.38 -10.33 6.50
CA GLY A 17 2.58 -11.71 6.90
C GLY A 17 3.99 -12.00 7.38
N VAL A 18 4.30 -13.29 7.46
CA VAL A 18 5.62 -13.80 7.83
C VAL A 18 6.13 -14.67 6.69
N VAL A 19 7.39 -14.51 6.32
CA VAL A 19 8.02 -15.30 5.25
C VAL A 19 8.11 -16.77 5.66
N THR A 20 7.52 -17.66 4.88
CA THR A 20 7.58 -19.12 5.10
C THR A 20 8.57 -19.83 4.19
N GLU A 21 8.87 -19.28 3.01
CA GLU A 21 9.81 -19.81 2.02
C GLU A 21 10.43 -18.66 1.23
N VAL A 22 11.67 -18.85 0.75
CA VAL A 22 12.36 -17.90 -0.14
C VAL A 22 13.00 -18.65 -1.30
N GLY A 23 13.02 -18.01 -2.49
CA GLY A 23 13.71 -18.56 -3.65
C GLY A 23 15.24 -18.56 -3.45
N SER A 24 15.95 -19.44 -4.17
CA SER A 24 17.39 -19.64 -3.98
C SER A 24 18.28 -18.42 -4.30
N LYS A 25 17.73 -17.40 -4.96
CA LYS A 25 18.42 -16.15 -5.32
C LYS A 25 17.94 -14.94 -4.50
N VAL A 26 17.00 -15.14 -3.59
CA VAL A 26 16.49 -14.06 -2.73
C VAL A 26 17.56 -13.68 -1.71
N GLU A 27 17.89 -12.40 -1.64
CA GLU A 27 18.92 -11.89 -0.72
C GLU A 27 18.35 -10.93 0.32
N LYS A 28 17.22 -10.25 0.03
CA LYS A 28 16.65 -9.22 0.91
C LYS A 28 15.92 -9.79 2.13
N PHE A 29 15.40 -11.01 2.05
CA PHE A 29 14.52 -11.59 3.07
C PHE A 29 14.94 -13.01 3.44
N LYS A 30 14.59 -13.41 4.65
CA LYS A 30 14.70 -14.79 5.13
C LYS A 30 13.40 -15.26 5.79
N VAL A 31 13.27 -16.58 5.92
CA VAL A 31 12.18 -17.23 6.67
C VAL A 31 12.09 -16.63 8.07
N GLY A 32 10.87 -16.29 8.50
CA GLY A 32 10.58 -15.66 9.78
C GLY A 32 10.56 -14.12 9.77
N ASP A 33 11.04 -13.45 8.72
CA ASP A 33 10.92 -12.00 8.60
C ASP A 33 9.44 -11.59 8.47
N LYS A 34 9.06 -10.49 9.13
CA LYS A 34 7.76 -9.85 8.91
C LYS A 34 7.85 -8.99 7.65
N VAL A 35 6.87 -9.13 6.77
CA VAL A 35 6.86 -8.46 5.47
C VAL A 35 5.50 -7.93 5.08
N GLY A 36 5.48 -6.96 4.18
CA GLY A 36 4.27 -6.43 3.56
C GLY A 36 4.33 -6.43 2.03
N VAL A 37 3.17 -6.52 1.39
CA VAL A 37 3.00 -6.36 -0.07
C VAL A 37 1.86 -5.38 -0.33
N GLY A 38 2.13 -4.41 -1.20
CA GLY A 38 1.21 -3.31 -1.53
C GLY A 38 0.36 -3.56 -2.76
N TYR A 39 0.14 -2.50 -3.55
CA TYR A 39 -0.86 -2.47 -4.62
C TYR A 39 -0.43 -3.09 -5.96
N PHE A 40 0.86 -3.22 -6.21
CA PHE A 40 1.41 -3.84 -7.42
C PHE A 40 2.49 -4.87 -7.06
N VAL A 41 2.64 -5.88 -7.92
CA VAL A 41 3.54 -7.03 -7.73
C VAL A 41 4.51 -7.24 -8.90
N GLU A 42 4.40 -6.43 -9.96
CA GLU A 42 5.35 -6.43 -11.06
C GLU A 42 5.37 -5.07 -11.79
N SER A 43 6.41 -4.84 -12.58
CA SER A 43 6.66 -3.71 -13.47
C SER A 43 7.67 -4.13 -14.55
N CYS A 44 7.91 -3.30 -15.57
CA CYS A 44 8.81 -3.71 -16.66
C CYS A 44 10.31 -3.70 -16.30
N ARG A 45 10.68 -3.13 -15.13
CA ARG A 45 12.06 -3.02 -14.59
C ARG A 45 13.10 -2.30 -15.45
N LYS A 46 12.70 -1.71 -16.57
CA LYS A 46 13.63 -1.16 -17.57
C LYS A 46 13.29 0.23 -18.08
N CYS A 47 12.10 0.75 -17.76
CA CYS A 47 11.74 2.12 -18.15
C CYS A 47 12.30 3.13 -17.15
N GLU A 48 12.32 4.41 -17.56
CA GLU A 48 12.79 5.52 -16.74
C GLU A 48 12.12 5.58 -15.36
N ASN A 49 10.81 5.33 -15.28
CA ASN A 49 10.10 5.30 -14.01
C ASN A 49 10.64 4.19 -13.09
N CYS A 50 10.87 2.98 -13.62
CA CYS A 50 11.44 1.89 -12.82
C CYS A 50 12.85 2.22 -12.34
N SER A 51 13.68 2.82 -13.20
CA SER A 51 15.05 3.21 -12.84
C SER A 51 15.11 4.31 -11.77
N ASN A 52 14.03 5.07 -11.59
CA ASN A 52 13.91 6.14 -10.60
C ASN A 52 13.13 5.73 -9.34
N ASN A 53 12.87 4.44 -9.11
CA ASN A 53 12.05 3.93 -8.00
C ASN A 53 10.61 4.48 -8.00
N LEU A 54 10.05 4.62 -9.20
CA LEU A 54 8.73 5.12 -9.51
C LEU A 54 7.91 4.05 -10.25
N GLU A 55 8.05 2.78 -9.86
CA GLU A 55 7.41 1.62 -10.48
C GLU A 55 5.88 1.74 -10.53
N ASN A 56 5.28 2.48 -9.60
CA ASN A 56 3.85 2.80 -9.59
C ASN A 56 3.40 3.67 -10.77
N TYR A 57 4.33 4.30 -11.48
CA TYR A 57 4.11 5.03 -12.74
C TYR A 57 4.55 4.23 -13.97
N CYS A 58 4.96 2.96 -13.81
CA CYS A 58 5.31 2.11 -14.93
C CYS A 58 4.08 1.77 -15.77
N PRO A 59 4.12 1.94 -17.11
CA PRO A 59 3.02 1.51 -17.99
C PRO A 59 2.78 -0.01 -17.98
N GLY A 60 3.81 -0.78 -17.64
CA GLY A 60 3.77 -2.24 -17.54
C GLY A 60 3.63 -2.77 -16.12
N GLN A 61 3.11 -1.97 -15.18
CA GLN A 61 2.86 -2.46 -13.82
C GLN A 61 1.74 -3.51 -13.80
N ILE A 62 1.88 -4.52 -12.94
CA ILE A 62 0.87 -5.54 -12.70
C ILE A 62 0.35 -5.37 -11.27
N MET A 63 -0.97 -5.23 -11.17
CA MET A 63 -1.66 -5.04 -9.90
C MET A 63 -1.63 -6.31 -9.06
N THR A 64 -1.63 -6.17 -7.74
CA THR A 64 -1.72 -7.30 -6.80
C THR A 64 -3.00 -8.12 -6.97
N THR A 65 -4.03 -7.54 -7.58
CA THR A 65 -5.33 -8.16 -7.80
C THR A 65 -5.79 -7.93 -9.22
N ASN A 66 -6.23 -8.98 -9.91
CA ASN A 66 -6.79 -8.91 -11.26
C ASN A 66 -5.84 -8.34 -12.34
N GLY A 67 -4.54 -8.28 -12.05
CA GLY A 67 -3.49 -8.18 -13.06
C GLY A 67 -3.16 -9.54 -13.65
N THR A 68 -2.47 -9.56 -14.78
CA THR A 68 -2.09 -10.78 -15.50
C THR A 68 -0.58 -10.79 -15.69
N TYR A 69 0.10 -11.80 -15.15
CA TYR A 69 1.53 -12.06 -15.37
C TYR A 69 1.81 -12.40 -16.84
N SER A 70 3.08 -12.32 -17.23
CA SER A 70 3.50 -12.59 -18.61
C SER A 70 3.25 -14.03 -19.08
N ASP A 71 3.14 -14.97 -18.15
CA ASP A 71 2.80 -16.38 -18.39
C ASP A 71 1.28 -16.62 -18.52
N GLY A 72 0.46 -15.57 -18.37
CA GLY A 72 -1.00 -15.65 -18.41
C GLY A 72 -1.65 -15.91 -17.05
N THR A 73 -0.87 -16.10 -15.99
CA THR A 73 -1.40 -16.34 -14.63
C THR A 73 -2.06 -15.06 -14.10
N ILE A 74 -3.26 -15.21 -13.52
CA ILE A 74 -3.99 -14.11 -12.89
C ILE A 74 -3.46 -13.89 -11.46
N THR A 75 -3.29 -12.63 -11.08
CA THR A 75 -2.96 -12.24 -9.71
C THR A 75 -4.18 -12.30 -8.80
N TYR A 76 -4.01 -12.95 -7.65
CA TYR A 76 -4.99 -13.06 -6.58
C TYR A 76 -4.44 -12.34 -5.34
N GLY A 77 -5.21 -11.41 -4.78
CA GLY A 77 -4.79 -10.63 -3.62
C GLY A 77 -4.86 -11.38 -2.30
N GLY A 78 -4.56 -10.67 -1.21
CA GLY A 78 -4.38 -11.22 0.13
C GLY A 78 -5.63 -11.54 0.93
N TYR A 79 -6.76 -11.87 0.28
CA TYR A 79 -7.86 -12.57 0.96
C TYR A 79 -7.67 -14.09 0.80
N SER A 80 -6.44 -14.53 1.00
CA SER A 80 -5.95 -15.90 0.91
C SER A 80 -5.02 -16.17 2.09
N ASP A 81 -4.79 -17.44 2.41
CA ASP A 81 -3.88 -17.84 3.49
C ASP A 81 -2.40 -17.70 3.09
N ILE A 82 -2.11 -17.73 1.78
CA ILE A 82 -0.77 -17.71 1.21
C ILE A 82 -0.69 -16.68 0.08
N MET A 83 0.46 -16.00 -0.01
CA MET A 83 0.81 -15.12 -1.11
C MET A 83 2.27 -15.34 -1.53
N ILE A 84 2.52 -15.26 -2.84
CA ILE A 84 3.85 -15.32 -3.44
C ILE A 84 4.08 -14.01 -4.20
N SER A 85 5.24 -13.38 -4.02
CA SER A 85 5.61 -12.13 -4.69
C SER A 85 7.12 -12.06 -4.89
N ASP A 86 7.56 -11.36 -5.94
CA ASP A 86 8.97 -11.08 -6.18
C ASP A 86 9.54 -10.17 -5.09
N GLU A 87 10.76 -10.43 -4.62
CA GLU A 87 11.35 -9.78 -3.45
C GLU A 87 11.44 -8.26 -3.58
N HIS A 88 11.41 -7.71 -4.79
CA HIS A 88 11.45 -6.26 -4.98
C HIS A 88 10.16 -5.55 -4.59
N TYR A 89 9.02 -6.22 -4.67
CA TYR A 89 7.71 -5.65 -4.33
C TYR A 89 7.26 -5.99 -2.91
N VAL A 90 8.12 -6.70 -2.18
CA VAL A 90 7.99 -6.99 -0.77
C VAL A 90 8.75 -5.93 0.02
N VAL A 91 8.14 -5.43 1.10
CA VAL A 91 8.78 -4.50 2.03
C VAL A 91 8.98 -5.14 3.39
N HIS A 92 10.10 -4.81 4.06
CA HIS A 92 10.27 -5.18 5.45
C HIS A 92 9.21 -4.52 6.33
N TRP A 93 8.62 -5.30 7.21
CA TRP A 93 7.67 -4.81 8.19
C TRP A 93 8.38 -4.57 9.53
N PRO A 94 8.38 -3.33 10.06
CA PRO A 94 9.05 -3.03 11.32
C PRO A 94 8.53 -3.89 12.47
N ASP A 95 9.43 -4.41 13.32
CA ASP A 95 9.05 -5.32 14.40
C ASP A 95 8.13 -4.70 15.44
N ASN A 96 8.29 -3.39 15.67
CA ASN A 96 7.49 -2.59 16.59
C ASN A 96 6.18 -2.08 15.98
N LEU A 97 5.91 -2.37 14.70
CA LEU A 97 4.68 -1.95 14.02
C LEU A 97 3.65 -3.09 14.04
N PRO A 98 2.47 -2.90 14.67
CA PRO A 98 1.44 -3.94 14.69
C PRO A 98 0.97 -4.30 13.26
N MET A 99 0.81 -5.58 12.95
CA MET A 99 0.36 -6.04 11.62
C MET A 99 -1.00 -5.47 11.19
N LYS A 100 -1.85 -5.09 12.15
CA LYS A 100 -3.12 -4.36 11.89
C LYS A 100 -2.91 -3.00 11.20
N ALA A 101 -1.69 -2.49 11.16
CA ALA A 101 -1.33 -1.28 10.40
C ALA A 101 -1.13 -1.56 8.90
N ALA A 102 -1.48 -2.75 8.40
CA ALA A 102 -1.49 -3.10 6.96
C ALA A 102 -2.05 -2.02 6.02
N PRO A 103 -3.07 -1.20 6.40
CA PRO A 103 -3.52 -0.09 5.55
C PRO A 103 -2.46 0.95 5.18
N LEU A 104 -1.30 0.95 5.84
CA LEU A 104 -0.16 1.76 5.46
C LEU A 104 0.36 1.44 4.05
N LEU A 105 0.21 0.19 3.60
CA LEU A 105 0.69 -0.29 2.29
C LEU A 105 -0.13 0.23 1.10
N CYS A 106 -1.30 0.83 1.36
CA CYS A 106 -2.09 1.53 0.35
C CYS A 106 -2.42 2.95 0.82
N ALA A 107 -3.44 3.13 1.67
CA ALA A 107 -3.87 4.46 2.13
C ALA A 107 -2.73 5.29 2.76
N GLY A 108 -1.81 4.62 3.45
CA GLY A 108 -0.62 5.27 4.01
C GLY A 108 0.29 5.85 2.93
N ILE A 109 0.85 5.01 2.06
CA ILE A 109 1.78 5.48 1.02
C ILE A 109 1.11 6.43 0.03
N THR A 110 -0.17 6.24 -0.31
CA THR A 110 -0.93 7.14 -1.19
C THR A 110 -1.00 8.56 -0.65
N THR A 111 -1.06 8.74 0.67
CA THR A 111 -1.12 10.06 1.29
C THR A 111 0.25 10.60 1.68
N TYR A 112 1.17 9.73 2.08
CA TYR A 112 2.54 10.10 2.39
C TYR A 112 3.33 10.61 1.17
N SER A 113 3.22 9.91 0.04
CA SER A 113 3.96 10.23 -1.19
C SER A 113 3.77 11.68 -1.64
N PRO A 114 2.55 12.20 -1.86
CA PRO A 114 2.36 13.61 -2.25
C PRO A 114 2.78 14.59 -1.14
N LEU A 115 2.61 14.26 0.14
CA LEU A 115 3.08 15.13 1.23
C LEU A 115 4.60 15.35 1.15
N LYS A 116 5.37 14.28 0.87
CA LYS A 116 6.82 14.38 0.67
C LYS A 116 7.20 15.01 -0.67
N TYR A 117 6.61 14.54 -1.76
CA TYR A 117 6.96 14.96 -3.11
C TYR A 117 6.78 16.46 -3.32
N PHE A 118 5.69 17.04 -2.80
CA PHE A 118 5.41 18.46 -2.89
C PHE A 118 6.01 19.29 -1.75
N GLY A 119 6.82 18.68 -0.87
CA GLY A 119 7.48 19.37 0.25
C GLY A 119 6.52 19.94 1.28
N LEU A 120 5.37 19.29 1.48
CA LEU A 120 4.29 19.66 2.40
C LEU A 120 4.52 19.13 3.84
N ASP A 121 5.64 18.47 4.06
CA ASP A 121 6.06 17.83 5.30
C ASP A 121 6.89 18.76 6.21
N LYS A 122 6.92 20.06 5.91
CA LYS A 122 7.68 21.04 6.69
C LYS A 122 6.86 21.54 7.88
N PRO A 123 7.45 21.64 9.09
CA PRO A 123 6.77 22.21 10.25
C PRO A 123 6.20 23.60 9.96
N GLY A 124 5.03 23.90 10.52
CA GLY A 124 4.37 25.20 10.37
C GLY A 124 3.56 25.37 9.07
N MET A 125 3.60 24.42 8.13
CA MET A 125 2.68 24.44 6.99
C MET A 125 1.23 24.22 7.40
N HIS A 126 0.29 24.72 6.59
CA HIS A 126 -1.15 24.55 6.78
C HIS A 126 -1.70 23.61 5.70
N ILE A 127 -2.24 22.47 6.10
CA ILE A 127 -2.72 21.42 5.19
C ILE A 127 -4.23 21.24 5.34
N GLY A 128 -4.95 21.36 4.22
CA GLY A 128 -6.37 21.01 4.14
C GLY A 128 -6.54 19.55 3.73
N VAL A 129 -7.36 18.78 4.47
CA VAL A 129 -7.73 17.40 4.11
C VAL A 129 -9.24 17.36 3.84
N VAL A 130 -9.62 17.10 2.60
CA VAL A 130 -11.03 17.02 2.18
C VAL A 130 -11.52 15.57 2.32
N GLY A 131 -12.47 15.36 3.23
CA GLY A 131 -13.06 14.06 3.52
C GLY A 131 -12.25 13.23 4.52
N LEU A 132 -12.90 12.78 5.60
CA LEU A 132 -12.28 11.95 6.63
C LEU A 132 -12.65 10.47 6.47
N GLY A 133 -12.10 9.85 5.43
CA GLY A 133 -12.17 8.40 5.16
C GLY A 133 -10.87 7.67 5.53
N GLY A 134 -10.61 6.50 4.96
CA GLY A 134 -9.36 5.75 5.18
C GLY A 134 -8.11 6.56 4.81
N LEU A 135 -8.08 7.10 3.59
CA LEU A 135 -6.98 7.98 3.14
C LEU A 135 -6.93 9.28 3.95
N GLY A 136 -8.08 9.96 4.10
CA GLY A 136 -8.13 11.23 4.84
C GLY A 136 -7.57 11.11 6.26
N HIS A 137 -7.90 10.03 6.96
CA HIS A 137 -7.40 9.77 8.30
C HIS A 137 -5.87 9.52 8.32
N MET A 138 -5.32 8.83 7.30
CA MET A 138 -3.87 8.68 7.14
C MET A 138 -3.18 10.01 6.83
N ALA A 139 -3.76 10.83 5.94
CA ALA A 139 -3.23 12.15 5.60
C ALA A 139 -3.15 13.06 6.84
N VAL A 140 -4.20 13.09 7.68
CA VAL A 140 -4.20 13.84 8.95
C VAL A 140 -3.07 13.37 9.85
N LYS A 141 -2.91 12.06 10.06
CA LYS A 141 -1.86 11.50 10.93
C LYS A 141 -0.45 11.86 10.46
N PHE A 142 -0.15 11.68 9.17
CA PHE A 142 1.17 12.03 8.64
C PHE A 142 1.43 13.53 8.72
N ALA A 143 0.49 14.36 8.27
CA ALA A 143 0.64 15.80 8.31
C ALA A 143 0.84 16.33 9.75
N LYS A 144 0.11 15.77 10.73
CA LYS A 144 0.33 16.09 12.15
C LYS A 144 1.69 15.63 12.65
N ALA A 145 2.14 14.43 12.29
CA ALA A 145 3.45 13.90 12.67
C ALA A 145 4.61 14.74 12.09
N PHE A 146 4.42 15.38 10.93
CA PHE A 146 5.37 16.33 10.35
C PHE A 146 5.38 17.71 11.02
N GLY A 147 4.52 17.96 12.01
CA GLY A 147 4.44 19.26 12.70
C GLY A 147 3.69 20.33 11.92
N THR A 148 2.81 19.93 11.00
CA THR A 148 1.93 20.85 10.26
C THR A 148 0.64 21.15 11.04
N LYS A 149 -0.04 22.23 10.66
CA LYS A 149 -1.40 22.53 11.10
C LYS A 149 -2.40 21.96 10.09
N VAL A 150 -3.23 21.02 10.55
CA VAL A 150 -4.19 20.32 9.69
C VAL A 150 -5.59 20.84 9.89
N THR A 151 -6.30 21.11 8.79
CA THR A 151 -7.73 21.46 8.77
C THR A 151 -8.48 20.38 8.00
N VAL A 152 -9.43 19.70 8.66
CA VAL A 152 -10.31 18.73 8.00
C VAL A 152 -11.53 19.45 7.43
N ILE A 153 -11.79 19.24 6.15
CA ILE A 153 -12.93 19.81 5.41
C ILE A 153 -13.90 18.66 5.14
N SER A 154 -15.13 18.77 5.63
CA SER A 154 -16.12 17.69 5.63
C SER A 154 -17.50 18.20 5.19
N THR A 155 -18.34 17.30 4.68
CA THR A 155 -19.73 17.57 4.33
C THR A 155 -20.70 17.41 5.51
N SER A 156 -20.22 16.87 6.65
CA SER A 156 -21.00 16.75 7.89
C SER A 156 -20.10 16.82 9.13
N THR A 157 -20.71 17.04 10.29
CA THR A 157 -20.03 17.10 11.61
C THR A 157 -19.80 15.75 12.27
N SER A 158 -20.35 14.66 11.69
CA SER A 158 -20.35 13.31 12.27
C SER A 158 -18.98 12.82 12.73
N LYS A 159 -17.91 13.13 11.98
CA LYS A 159 -16.54 12.71 12.26
C LYS A 159 -15.66 13.77 12.91
N LYS A 160 -16.26 14.83 13.47
CA LYS A 160 -15.50 15.93 14.09
C LYS A 160 -14.57 15.43 15.21
N GLN A 161 -15.01 14.44 15.99
CA GLN A 161 -14.19 13.85 17.05
C GLN A 161 -13.05 12.98 16.53
N GLU A 162 -13.14 12.45 15.30
CA GLU A 162 -12.08 11.66 14.67
C GLU A 162 -11.00 12.53 13.99
N ALA A 163 -11.27 13.83 13.83
CA ALA A 163 -10.36 14.81 13.22
C ALA A 163 -9.30 15.31 14.21
N ILE A 164 -8.48 14.39 14.74
CA ILE A 164 -7.50 14.62 15.81
C ILE A 164 -6.06 14.65 15.29
#